data_AF-A0A1F6CCC4-F1
#
_entry.id   AF-A0A1F6CCC4-F1
#
_cell.length_a   1.000
_cell.length_b   1.000
_cell.length_c   1.000
_cell.angle_alpha   90.00
_cell.angle_beta   90.00
_cell.angle_gamma   90.00
#
_symmetry.space_group_name_H-M   'P 1'
#
loop_
_entity.id
_entity.type
_entity.pdbx_description
1 polymer ?
#
loop_
_entity_poly.entity_id
_entity_poly.type
_entity_poly.pdbx_seq_one_letter_code
_entity_poly.pdbx_strand_id
1 'polypeptide(L)'
;MDTLTEQIRAILDEQAERYETLRRTLLRQGTCLRQGDVVGVGAANAEIREAVKQGSALGIRLAPLLARWRERSPETGDPLRERAGAVRALVLEVEGLRARNEGLAKSAMERIRREMVTLSVGANAVRGYSPRPSDGARFVDRIR
;
A
#
# COMPACT_ATOMS: atom_id res chain seq x y z
N MET A 1 -5.81 -39.82 3.29
CA MET A 1 -6.36 -38.66 4.00
C MET A 1 -7.74 -38.38 3.44
N ASP A 2 -8.65 -37.75 4.20
CA ASP A 2 -9.98 -37.42 3.70
C ASP A 2 -9.88 -36.29 2.66
N THR A 3 -10.56 -36.46 1.52
CA THR A 3 -10.47 -35.56 0.34
C THR A 3 -10.80 -34.11 0.66
N LEU A 4 -11.67 -33.88 1.65
CA LEU A 4 -12.02 -32.56 2.16
C LEU A 4 -10.82 -31.86 2.85
N THR A 5 -10.04 -32.62 3.63
CA THR A 5 -8.87 -32.09 4.34
C THR A 5 -7.77 -31.71 3.35
N GLU A 6 -7.58 -32.49 2.28
CA GLU A 6 -6.62 -32.19 1.21
C GLU A 6 -7.00 -30.93 0.45
N GLN A 7 -8.29 -30.73 0.14
CA GLN A 7 -8.78 -29.49 -0.50
C GLN A 7 -8.56 -28.26 0.37
N ILE A 8 -8.85 -28.35 1.68
CA ILE A 8 -8.61 -27.26 2.61
C ILE A 8 -7.11 -26.95 2.70
N ARG A 9 -6.27 -27.98 2.80
CA ARG A 9 -4.81 -27.82 2.84
C ARG A 9 -4.30 -27.10 1.59
N ALA A 10 -4.73 -27.51 0.40
CA ALA A 10 -4.32 -26.89 -0.85
C ALA A 10 -4.70 -25.40 -0.91
N ILE A 11 -5.87 -25.02 -0.41
CA ILE A 11 -6.28 -23.61 -0.35
C ILE A 11 -5.45 -22.82 0.67
N LEU A 12 -5.13 -23.41 1.82
CA LEU A 12 -4.24 -22.77 2.81
C LEU A 12 -2.82 -22.59 2.27
N ASP A 13 -2.31 -23.56 1.50
CA ASP A 13 -1.02 -23.45 0.81
C ASP A 13 -1.04 -22.30 -0.20
N GLU A 14 -2.09 -22.23 -1.03
CA GLU A 14 -2.25 -21.14 -1.99
C GLU A 14 -2.35 -19.78 -1.27
N GLN A 15 -3.10 -19.71 -0.16
CA GLN A 15 -3.18 -18.49 0.65
C GLN A 15 -1.80 -18.08 1.20
N ALA A 16 -1.00 -19.03 1.70
CA ALA A 16 0.35 -18.75 2.19
C ALA A 16 1.23 -18.13 1.08
N GLU A 17 1.19 -18.67 -0.13
CA GLU A 17 1.93 -18.13 -1.29
C GLU A 17 1.48 -16.72 -1.67
N ARG A 18 0.16 -16.44 -1.61
CA ARG A 18 -0.36 -15.09 -1.85
C ARG A 18 0.11 -14.11 -0.78
N TYR A 19 0.07 -14.49 0.50
CA TYR A 19 0.56 -13.62 1.58
C TYR A 19 2.07 -13.40 1.54
N GLU A 20 2.86 -14.41 1.16
CA GLU A 20 4.31 -14.24 0.98
C GLU A 20 4.63 -13.29 -0.19
N THR A 21 3.85 -13.37 -1.27
CA THR A 21 3.94 -12.42 -2.38
C THR A 21 3.59 -11.01 -1.93
N LEU A 22 2.48 -10.86 -1.19
CA LEU A 22 2.04 -9.58 -0.65
C LEU A 22 3.07 -8.97 0.30
N ARG A 23 3.67 -9.79 1.17
CA ARG A 23 4.77 -9.42 2.06
C ARG A 23 5.97 -8.86 1.29
N ARG A 24 6.44 -9.58 0.25
CA ARG A 24 7.53 -9.11 -0.62
C ARG A 24 7.20 -7.80 -1.32
N THR A 25 5.99 -7.66 -1.85
CA THR A 25 5.56 -6.41 -2.50
C THR A 25 5.48 -5.25 -1.51
N LEU A 26 5.01 -5.47 -0.28
CA LEU A 26 5.01 -4.44 0.77
C LEU A 26 6.42 -4.03 1.21
N LEU A 27 7.36 -4.97 1.33
CA LEU A 27 8.77 -4.64 1.60
C LEU A 27 9.39 -3.79 0.47
N ARG A 28 9.09 -4.13 -0.78
CA ARG A 28 9.52 -3.34 -1.94
C ARG A 28 8.89 -1.95 -1.93
N GLN A 29 7.59 -1.85 -1.67
CA GLN A 29 6.88 -0.56 -1.53
C GLN A 29 7.54 0.33 -0.47
N GLY A 30 7.88 -0.24 0.70
CA GLY A 30 8.57 0.49 1.77
C GLY A 30 9.93 1.03 1.32
N THR A 31 10.63 0.31 0.44
CA THR A 31 11.88 0.78 -0.16
C THR A 31 11.65 1.94 -1.14
N CYS A 32 10.67 1.83 -2.03
CA CYS A 32 10.31 2.92 -2.94
C CYS A 32 9.86 4.18 -2.17
N LEU A 33 9.08 4.03 -1.09
CA LEU A 33 8.65 5.14 -0.22
C LEU A 33 9.85 5.87 0.40
N ARG A 34 10.86 5.14 0.88
CA ARG A 34 12.10 5.74 1.43
C ARG A 34 12.91 6.49 0.37
N GLN A 35 12.88 6.00 -0.86
CA GLN A 35 13.62 6.59 -1.99
C GLN A 35 12.86 7.75 -2.66
N GLY A 36 11.58 7.95 -2.33
CA GLY A 36 10.73 8.92 -3.04
C GLY A 36 10.36 8.46 -4.46
N ASP A 37 10.49 7.17 -4.77
CA ASP A 37 10.16 6.60 -6.07
C ASP A 37 8.64 6.40 -6.20
N VAL A 38 7.96 7.43 -6.72
CA VAL A 38 6.51 7.43 -6.91
C VAL A 38 6.06 6.37 -7.92
N VAL A 39 6.86 6.11 -8.96
CA VAL A 39 6.53 5.10 -9.99
C VAL A 39 6.57 3.71 -9.38
N GLY A 40 7.62 3.39 -8.62
CA GLY A 40 7.74 2.13 -7.90
C GLY A 40 6.64 1.92 -6.85
N VAL A 41 6.23 2.98 -6.13
CA VAL A 41 5.07 2.93 -5.22
C VAL A 41 3.78 2.63 -5.98
N GLY A 42 3.58 3.25 -7.15
CA GLY A 42 2.42 3.00 -8.01
C GLY A 42 2.36 1.56 -8.50
N ALA A 43 3.47 1.01 -8.99
CA ALA A 43 3.57 -0.37 -9.42
C ALA A 43 3.30 -1.36 -8.27
N ALA A 44 3.90 -1.13 -7.11
CA ALA A 44 3.66 -1.96 -5.93
C ALA A 44 2.19 -1.92 -5.47
N ASN A 45 1.53 -0.75 -5.55
CA ASN A 45 0.11 -0.62 -5.22
C ASN A 45 -0.80 -1.41 -6.18
N ALA A 46 -0.47 -1.49 -7.46
CA ALA A 46 -1.22 -2.29 -8.42
C ALA A 46 -1.13 -3.79 -8.07
N GLU A 47 0.08 -4.27 -7.80
CA GLU A 47 0.32 -5.67 -7.39
C GLU A 47 -0.36 -6.01 -6.05
N ILE A 48 -0.31 -5.11 -5.06
CA ILE A 48 -1.00 -5.29 -3.76
C ILE A 48 -2.50 -5.46 -3.97
N ARG A 49 -3.13 -4.62 -4.80
CA ARG A 49 -4.57 -4.70 -5.06
C ARG A 49 -4.97 -6.03 -5.71
N GLU A 50 -4.18 -6.49 -6.67
CA GLU A 50 -4.41 -7.77 -7.32
C GLU A 50 -4.22 -8.95 -6.35
N ALA A 51 -3.17 -8.94 -5.53
CA ALA A 51 -2.94 -9.96 -4.51
C ALA A 51 -4.06 -10.04 -3.47
N VAL A 52 -4.58 -8.88 -3.01
CA VAL A 52 -5.73 -8.81 -2.09
C VAL A 52 -6.99 -9.38 -2.73
N LYS A 53 -7.26 -9.05 -4.00
CA LYS A 53 -8.40 -9.59 -4.74
C LYS A 53 -8.34 -11.11 -4.85
N GLN A 54 -7.17 -11.65 -5.18
CA GLN A 54 -6.94 -13.10 -5.25
C GLN A 54 -7.10 -13.78 -3.88
N GLY A 55 -6.53 -13.19 -2.82
CA GLY A 55 -6.67 -13.69 -1.44
C GLY A 55 -8.12 -13.73 -0.97
N SER A 56 -8.92 -12.71 -1.31
CA SER A 56 -10.35 -12.67 -0.99
C SER A 56 -11.13 -13.79 -1.68
N ALA A 57 -10.84 -14.07 -2.96
CA ALA A 57 -11.44 -15.18 -3.69
C ALA A 57 -11.14 -16.55 -3.03
N LEU A 58 -9.92 -16.74 -2.51
CA LEU A 58 -9.56 -17.94 -1.75
C LEU A 58 -10.32 -18.03 -0.43
N GLY A 59 -10.53 -16.91 0.27
CA GLY A 59 -11.34 -16.87 1.49
C GLY A 59 -12.79 -17.32 1.24
N ILE A 60 -13.40 -16.84 0.15
CA ILE A 60 -14.76 -17.24 -0.27
C ILE A 60 -14.82 -18.75 -0.55
N ARG A 61 -13.80 -19.32 -1.23
CA ARG A 61 -13.71 -20.76 -1.52
C ARG A 61 -13.50 -21.60 -0.25
N LEU A 62 -12.73 -21.10 0.70
CA LEU A 62 -12.37 -21.82 1.93
C LEU A 62 -13.55 -21.91 2.92
N ALA A 63 -14.36 -20.86 3.02
CA ALA A 63 -15.47 -20.77 3.97
C ALA A 63 -16.43 -21.98 3.97
N PRO A 64 -17.02 -22.42 2.83
CA PRO A 64 -17.93 -23.56 2.81
C PRO A 64 -17.23 -24.89 3.12
N LEU A 65 -15.95 -25.03 2.78
CA LEU A 65 -15.17 -26.23 3.08
C LEU A 65 -14.89 -26.35 4.58
N LEU A 66 -14.56 -25.23 5.24
CA LEU A 66 -14.40 -25.18 6.70
C LEU A 66 -15.70 -25.48 7.44
N ALA A 67 -16.84 -25.01 6.94
CA ALA A 67 -18.14 -25.33 7.54
C ALA A 67 -18.40 -26.84 7.53
N ARG A 68 -18.25 -27.48 6.36
CA ARG A 68 -18.39 -28.93 6.19
C ARG A 68 -17.39 -29.74 7.00
N TRP A 69 -16.16 -29.22 7.15
CA TRP A 69 -15.12 -29.88 7.94
C TRP A 69 -15.45 -29.84 9.44
N ARG A 70 -15.91 -28.70 9.96
CA ARG A 70 -16.34 -28.55 11.37
C ARG A 70 -17.51 -29.46 11.74
N GLU A 71 -18.47 -29.65 10.83
CA GLU A 71 -19.61 -30.55 11.01
C GLU A 71 -19.19 -32.03 11.15
N ARG A 72 -18.11 -32.43 10.45
CA ARG A 72 -17.64 -33.83 10.41
C ARG A 72 -16.64 -34.19 11.49
N SER A 73 -16.01 -33.21 12.12
CA SER A 73 -14.82 -33.43 12.93
C SER A 73 -14.74 -32.41 14.08
N PRO A 74 -15.58 -32.56 15.12
CA PRO A 74 -15.54 -31.68 16.28
C PRO A 74 -14.28 -31.86 17.15
N GLU A 75 -13.60 -33.01 17.09
CA GLU A 75 -12.54 -33.38 18.03
C GLU A 75 -11.20 -33.84 17.41
N THR A 76 -11.09 -34.04 16.10
CA THR A 76 -9.83 -34.51 15.50
C THR A 76 -8.80 -33.40 15.37
N GLY A 77 -7.76 -33.49 16.20
CA GLY A 77 -6.61 -32.60 16.23
C GLY A 77 -5.90 -32.44 14.88
N ASP A 78 -5.80 -31.18 14.47
CA ASP A 78 -4.56 -30.42 14.24
C ASP A 78 -3.66 -30.51 12.98
N PRO A 79 -3.87 -31.29 11.89
CA PRO A 79 -3.02 -31.14 10.69
C PRO A 79 -3.24 -29.81 9.97
N LEU A 80 -4.45 -29.25 10.04
CA LEU A 80 -4.77 -27.96 9.44
C LEU A 80 -4.43 -26.79 10.38
N ARG A 81 -4.27 -27.02 11.69
CA ARG A 81 -4.05 -25.94 12.65
C ARG A 81 -2.68 -25.33 12.50
N GLU A 82 -1.63 -26.14 12.35
CA GLU A 82 -0.27 -25.64 12.13
C GLU A 82 -0.23 -24.76 10.88
N ARG A 83 -0.83 -25.25 9.78
CA ARG A 83 -0.86 -24.52 8.52
C ARG A 83 -1.67 -23.23 8.59
N ALA A 84 -2.85 -23.28 9.22
CA ALA A 84 -3.65 -22.09 9.50
C ALA A 84 -2.94 -21.12 10.46
N GLY A 85 -2.11 -21.63 11.37
CA GLY A 85 -1.22 -20.84 12.23
C GLY A 85 -0.17 -20.09 11.42
N ALA A 86 0.51 -20.78 10.51
CA ALA A 86 1.50 -20.17 9.62
C ALA A 86 0.89 -19.09 8.73
N VAL A 87 -0.28 -19.34 8.13
CA VAL A 87 -1.01 -18.33 7.34
C VAL A 87 -1.38 -17.12 8.21
N ARG A 88 -1.87 -17.33 9.44
CA ARG A 88 -2.18 -16.23 10.36
C ARG A 88 -0.96 -15.41 10.74
N ALA A 89 0.20 -16.05 10.97
CA ALA A 89 1.44 -15.34 11.23
C ALA A 89 1.85 -14.45 10.06
N LEU A 90 1.73 -14.94 8.82
CA LEU A 90 1.99 -14.16 7.61
C LEU A 90 1.03 -12.97 7.46
N VAL A 91 -0.26 -13.16 7.77
CA VAL A 91 -1.25 -12.07 7.76
C VAL A 91 -0.84 -10.97 8.73
N LEU A 92 -0.47 -11.32 9.96
CA LEU A 92 -0.04 -10.34 10.96
C LEU A 92 1.22 -9.59 10.53
N GLU A 93 2.19 -10.28 9.91
CA GLU A 93 3.39 -9.64 9.37
C GLU A 93 3.03 -8.65 8.25
N VAL A 94 2.16 -9.04 7.32
CA VAL A 94 1.64 -8.19 6.24
C VAL A 94 0.92 -6.96 6.79
N GLU A 95 0.08 -7.11 7.80
CA GLU A 95 -0.61 -5.99 8.46
C GLU A 95 0.38 -5.03 9.13
N GLY A 96 1.39 -5.57 9.81
CA GLY A 96 2.47 -4.78 10.39
C GLY A 96 3.26 -4.00 9.33
N LEU A 97 3.59 -4.62 8.20
CA LEU A 97 4.26 -3.95 7.08
C LEU A 97 3.40 -2.86 6.46
N ARG A 98 2.10 -3.13 6.27
CA ARG A 98 1.14 -2.14 5.77
C ARG A 98 1.08 -0.91 6.66
N ALA A 99 0.95 -1.10 7.99
CA ALA A 99 0.91 0.00 8.95
C ALA A 99 2.20 0.83 8.92
N ARG A 100 3.36 0.17 8.82
CA ARG A 100 4.67 0.85 8.66
C ARG A 100 4.74 1.66 7.38
N ASN A 101 4.34 1.09 6.25
CA ASN A 101 4.34 1.79 4.96
C ASN A 101 3.37 2.98 4.95
N GLU A 102 2.22 2.87 5.61
CA GLU A 102 1.30 3.99 5.79
C GLU A 102 1.97 5.14 6.58
N GLY A 103 2.69 4.82 7.64
CA GLY A 103 3.50 5.80 8.38
C GLY A 103 4.54 6.49 7.49
N LEU A 104 5.30 5.72 6.70
CA LEU A 104 6.29 6.27 5.75
C LEU A 104 5.64 7.21 4.73
N ALA A 105 4.48 6.83 4.18
CA ALA A 105 3.74 7.65 3.23
C ALA A 105 3.27 8.97 3.86
N LYS A 106 2.74 8.94 5.09
CA LYS A 106 2.34 10.14 5.84
C LYS A 106 3.52 11.09 6.06
N SER A 107 4.64 10.57 6.57
CA SER A 107 5.85 11.38 6.78
C SER A 107 6.41 11.97 5.48
N ALA A 108 6.37 11.21 4.38
CA ALA A 108 6.78 11.72 3.07
C ALA A 108 5.88 12.87 2.59
N MET A 109 4.55 12.73 2.73
CA MET A 109 3.60 13.79 2.39
C MET A 109 3.79 15.05 3.24
N GLU A 110 4.02 14.90 4.55
CA GLU A 110 4.30 16.04 5.44
C GLU A 110 5.59 16.77 5.07
N ARG A 111 6.63 16.02 4.68
CA ARG A 111 7.89 16.60 4.18
C ARG A 111 7.64 17.41 2.89
N ILE A 112 6.98 16.82 1.91
CA ILE A 112 6.63 17.50 0.64
C ILE A 112 5.81 18.76 0.91
N ARG A 113 4.84 18.69 1.83
CA ARG A 113 4.01 19.85 2.19
C ARG A 113 4.85 20.99 2.76
N ARG A 114 5.83 20.71 3.62
CA ARG A 114 6.75 21.72 4.17
C ARG A 114 7.62 22.34 3.07
N GLU A 115 8.19 21.50 2.20
CA GLU A 115 8.99 21.97 1.06
C GLU A 115 8.17 22.89 0.13
N MET A 116 6.92 22.55 -0.16
CA MET A 116 6.00 23.39 -0.94
C MET A 116 5.73 24.75 -0.27
N VAL A 117 5.53 24.78 1.06
CA VAL A 117 5.36 26.05 1.78
C VAL A 117 6.62 26.92 1.65
N THR A 118 7.81 26.33 1.83
CA THR A 118 9.08 27.06 1.65
C THR A 118 9.23 27.62 0.24
N LEU A 119 8.91 26.83 -0.79
CA LEU A 119 8.93 27.29 -2.19
C LEU A 119 7.92 28.42 -2.44
N SER A 120 6.72 28.34 -1.83
CA SER A 120 5.71 29.39 -1.94
C SER A 120 6.15 30.69 -1.26
N VAL A 121 6.76 30.60 -0.08
CA VAL A 121 7.36 31.75 0.61
C VAL A 121 8.50 32.34 -0.21
N GLY A 122 9.38 31.52 -0.78
CA GLY A 122 10.45 31.96 -1.67
C GLY A 122 9.93 32.66 -2.93
N ALA A 123 8.89 32.11 -3.57
CA ALA A 123 8.24 32.75 -4.73
C ALA A 123 7.61 34.10 -4.38
N ASN A 124 7.02 34.23 -3.18
CA ASN A 124 6.48 35.50 -2.70
C ASN A 124 7.59 36.50 -2.34
N ALA A 125 8.72 36.04 -1.79
CA ALA A 125 9.89 36.88 -1.52
C ALA A 125 10.50 37.42 -2.84
N VAL A 126 10.66 36.56 -3.86
CA VAL A 126 11.16 36.98 -5.18
C VAL A 126 10.25 38.02 -5.84
N ARG A 127 8.92 37.90 -5.72
CA ARG A 127 7.99 38.95 -6.19
C ARG A 127 8.17 40.29 -5.46
N GLY A 128 8.57 40.27 -4.20
CA GLY A 128 8.85 41.49 -3.42
C GLY A 128 10.12 42.22 -3.87
N TYR A 129 11.09 41.50 -4.44
CA TYR A 129 12.37 42.05 -4.91
C TYR A 129 12.45 42.26 -6.43
N SER A 130 11.50 41.75 -7.22
CA SER A 130 11.40 42.11 -8.63
C SER A 130 10.99 43.59 -8.76
N PRO A 131 11.80 44.44 -9.42
CA PRO A 131 11.41 45.82 -9.68
C PRO A 131 10.09 45.81 -10.46
N ARG A 132 9.07 46.48 -9.93
CA ARG A 132 7.84 46.73 -10.70
C ARG A 132 8.24 47.37 -12.02
N PRO A 133 7.73 46.92 -13.18
CA PRO A 133 7.93 47.66 -14.43
C PRO A 133 7.44 49.08 -14.16
N SER A 134 8.34 50.06 -14.27
CA SER A 134 8.01 51.47 -14.11
C SER A 134 6.86 51.78 -15.05
N ASP A 135 5.74 52.25 -14.51
CA ASP A 135 4.62 52.74 -15.31
C ASP A 135 5.18 53.63 -16.41
N GLY A 136 5.02 53.16 -17.66
CA GLY A 136 5.53 53.83 -18.84
C GLY A 136 5.11 55.28 -18.81
N ALA A 137 6.11 56.17 -18.86
CA ALA A 137 5.92 57.58 -19.05
C ALA A 137 4.90 57.82 -20.16
N ARG A 138 3.71 58.30 -19.79
CA ARG A 138 2.76 58.87 -20.76
C ARG A 138 3.39 60.16 -21.26
N PHE A 139 4.17 60.07 -22.34
CA PHE A 139 4.50 61.23 -23.15
C PHE A 139 3.19 61.74 -23.76
N VAL A 140 2.67 62.82 -23.19
CA VAL A 140 1.61 63.60 -23.79
C VAL A 140 2.27 64.45 -24.87
N ASP A 141 2.10 64.04 -26.13
CA ASP A 141 2.47 64.87 -27.27
C ASP A 141 1.51 66.08 -27.30
N ARG A 142 1.98 67.22 -26.79
CA ARG A 142 1.38 68.53 -27.06
C ARG A 142 2.28 69.22 -28.07
N ILE A 143 1.99 69.07 -29.36
CA ILE A 143 2.46 70.01 -30.39
C ILE A 143 1.33 70.28 -31.40
N ARG A 144 0.80 71.50 -31.24
CA ARG A 144 0.11 72.40 -32.19
C ARG A 144 -1.10 71.92 -32.99
#